data_AF-A0A379E6Q7-F1
#
_entry.id   AF-A0A379E6Q7-F1
#
_cell.length_a   1.000
_cell.length_b   1.000
_cell.length_c   1.000
_cell.angle_alpha   90.00
_cell.angle_beta   90.00
_cell.angle_gamma   90.00
#
_symmetry.space_group_name_H-M   'P 1'
#
loop_
_entity.id
_entity.type
_entity.pdbx_description
1 polymer ?
#
loop_
_entity_poly.entity_id
_entity_poly.type
_entity_poly.pdbx_seq_one_letter_code
_entity_poly.pdbx_strand_id
1 'polypeptide(L)'
;MFIRLIFSLLLYILSSFTSRLSSEGLFARTTLLWQEGDWANEWQGNGMLKSVKRPDGETVSFEYDPLGRRISKTYQDRTTRWVWDGNVPLHEWTDEEDITTWVFEEGSFVPCAKLQNGESYSIITDYLGTPTEMYNSKGKKTWSAELDIYGCVRTFRGRSLSDCPFRYQGQYEDEETGLYYNRFRYYDPNTGTFISQDPIGLAGNNPTLYGYVKDTNNWIDSLGLLNEFGIAGYGSSLHVKDGLTAHELLQNAWLRNNGIISSRMSGIAVENPAMALQEQMMHKTISRLQAEAGLHKPSVLRSQTALENIEMNAEITRRGIYEDLVNNRGWESENAKGFAARKARELKEEAIDFAKKNNLINH
;
A
#
# COMPACT_ATOMS: atom_id res chain seq x y z
N MET A 1 -13.22 -42.91 -32.17
CA MET A 1 -13.95 -42.01 -31.26
C MET A 1 -12.96 -41.03 -30.59
N PHE A 2 -12.21 -40.26 -31.39
CA PHE A 2 -11.28 -39.22 -30.91
C PHE A 2 -11.05 -38.12 -31.97
N ILE A 3 -11.99 -37.98 -32.94
CA ILE A 3 -11.98 -36.95 -34.00
C ILE A 3 -13.40 -36.37 -34.13
N ARG A 4 -14.05 -36.09 -32.99
CA ARG A 4 -15.36 -35.40 -32.94
C ARG A 4 -15.48 -34.33 -31.86
N LEU A 5 -14.39 -33.99 -31.17
CA LEU A 5 -14.38 -32.92 -30.14
C LEU A 5 -13.63 -31.63 -30.55
N ILE A 6 -13.04 -31.57 -31.75
CA ILE A 6 -12.33 -30.36 -32.23
C ILE A 6 -13.20 -29.52 -33.18
N PHE A 7 -14.36 -30.01 -33.62
CA PHE A 7 -15.24 -29.28 -34.54
C PHE A 7 -16.41 -28.53 -33.90
N SER A 8 -16.58 -28.58 -32.57
CA SER A 8 -17.63 -27.81 -31.86
C SER A 8 -17.13 -26.56 -31.15
N LEU A 9 -15.81 -26.34 -31.07
CA LEU A 9 -15.23 -25.12 -30.49
C LEU A 9 -14.99 -24.01 -31.54
N LEU A 10 -15.03 -24.35 -32.83
CA LEU A 10 -14.82 -23.39 -33.92
C LEU A 10 -16.12 -22.80 -34.50
N LEU A 11 -17.29 -23.34 -34.13
CA LEU A 11 -18.59 -22.84 -34.62
C LEU A 11 -19.32 -21.92 -33.62
N TYR A 12 -18.90 -21.85 -32.36
CA TYR A 12 -19.49 -20.92 -31.37
C TYR A 12 -18.86 -19.52 -31.41
N ILE A 13 -17.76 -19.34 -32.14
CA ILE A 13 -17.11 -18.04 -32.35
C ILE A 13 -17.77 -17.26 -33.53
N LEU A 14 -18.78 -17.83 -34.19
CA LEU A 14 -19.37 -17.26 -35.42
C LEU A 14 -20.85 -16.89 -35.37
N SER A 15 -21.55 -16.95 -34.23
CA SER A 15 -23.02 -16.69 -34.20
C SER A 15 -23.49 -15.39 -33.55
N SER A 16 -22.65 -14.38 -33.36
CA SER A 16 -23.11 -13.04 -32.95
C SER A 16 -22.32 -11.87 -33.56
N PHE A 17 -21.83 -12.05 -34.79
CA PHE A 17 -21.31 -10.94 -35.59
C PHE A 17 -22.39 -10.40 -36.54
N THR A 18 -23.12 -9.38 -36.11
CA THR A 18 -23.76 -8.45 -37.03
C THR A 18 -23.05 -7.10 -36.92
N SER A 19 -21.95 -6.94 -37.66
CA SER A 19 -21.31 -5.63 -37.84
C SER A 19 -21.94 -4.92 -39.04
N ARG A 20 -22.64 -3.82 -38.78
CA ARG A 20 -23.02 -2.86 -39.81
C ARG A 20 -21.90 -1.83 -39.88
N LEU A 21 -21.11 -1.88 -40.96
CA LEU A 21 -20.04 -0.93 -41.24
C LEU A 21 -20.63 0.44 -41.56
N SER A 22 -20.35 1.45 -40.73
CA SER A 22 -20.40 2.86 -41.13
C SER A 22 -18.96 3.37 -41.22
N SER A 23 -18.66 4.05 -42.33
CA SER A 23 -17.33 4.48 -42.71
C SER A 23 -16.89 5.76 -41.98
N GLU A 24 -16.53 5.68 -40.70
CA GLU A 24 -15.67 6.69 -40.04
C GLU A 24 -14.87 6.02 -38.89
N GLY A 25 -13.54 6.18 -38.91
CA GLY A 25 -12.60 6.08 -37.77
C GLY A 25 -12.73 4.93 -36.77
N LEU A 26 -11.87 3.91 -36.90
CA LEU A 26 -11.70 2.79 -35.96
C LEU A 26 -11.41 3.22 -34.51
N PHE A 27 -12.32 2.86 -33.59
CA PHE A 27 -12.01 2.13 -32.35
C PHE A 27 -13.28 1.38 -31.92
N ALA A 28 -13.43 0.13 -32.36
CA ALA A 28 -14.43 -0.76 -31.80
C ALA A 28 -14.00 -1.14 -30.38
N ARG A 29 -14.52 -0.45 -29.37
CA ARG A 29 -14.48 -0.95 -27.98
C ARG A 29 -15.39 -2.17 -27.93
N THR A 30 -14.80 -3.36 -27.95
CA THR A 30 -15.51 -4.59 -27.59
C THR A 30 -15.76 -4.55 -26.09
N THR A 31 -16.93 -4.05 -25.68
CA THR A 31 -17.36 -4.20 -24.28
C THR A 31 -17.72 -5.67 -24.08
N LEU A 32 -16.89 -6.40 -23.35
CA LEU A 32 -17.27 -7.72 -22.84
C LEU A 32 -18.51 -7.53 -21.96
N LEU A 33 -19.66 -8.02 -22.41
CA LEU A 33 -20.90 -8.00 -21.64
C LEU A 33 -20.85 -9.16 -20.65
N TRP A 34 -21.11 -8.87 -19.38
CA TRP A 34 -21.25 -9.86 -18.31
C TRP A 34 -22.24 -10.96 -18.71
N GLN A 35 -21.93 -12.22 -18.37
CA GLN A 35 -22.84 -13.36 -18.50
C GLN A 35 -23.06 -14.02 -17.13
N GLU A 36 -24.14 -14.80 -17.02
CA GLU A 36 -24.43 -15.57 -15.81
C GLU A 36 -23.26 -16.51 -15.48
N GLY A 37 -22.78 -16.48 -14.24
CA GLY A 37 -21.57 -17.17 -13.81
C GLY A 37 -20.30 -16.31 -13.81
N ASP A 38 -20.29 -15.14 -14.45
CA ASP A 38 -19.12 -14.27 -14.51
C ASP A 38 -19.03 -13.32 -13.30
N TRP A 39 -17.79 -12.95 -12.96
CA TRP A 39 -17.52 -11.75 -12.17
C TRP A 39 -17.27 -10.57 -13.10
N ALA A 40 -17.81 -9.39 -12.81
CA ALA A 40 -17.48 -8.16 -13.53
C ALA A 40 -17.23 -6.99 -12.59
N ASN A 41 -16.15 -6.26 -12.83
CA ASN A 41 -15.71 -5.12 -12.04
C ASN A 41 -15.96 -3.83 -12.81
N GLU A 42 -16.64 -2.87 -12.18
CA GLU A 42 -16.78 -1.50 -12.69
C GLU A 42 -15.84 -0.58 -11.90
N TRP A 43 -15.18 0.35 -12.59
CA TRP A 43 -14.19 1.25 -11.99
C TRP A 43 -14.59 2.71 -12.15
N GLN A 44 -14.29 3.53 -11.14
CA GLN A 44 -14.37 4.98 -11.24
C GLN A 44 -13.24 5.53 -12.11
N GLY A 45 -13.38 6.77 -12.61
CA GLY A 45 -12.37 7.40 -13.48
C GLY A 45 -11.00 7.61 -12.81
N ASN A 46 -10.93 7.58 -11.49
CA ASN A 46 -9.70 7.65 -10.69
C ASN A 46 -9.11 6.26 -10.36
N GLY A 47 -9.67 5.18 -10.89
CA GLY A 47 -9.18 3.81 -10.69
C GLY A 47 -9.68 3.10 -9.43
N MET A 48 -10.57 3.70 -8.63
CA MET A 48 -11.21 3.01 -7.50
C MET A 48 -12.33 2.06 -7.96
N LEU A 49 -12.49 0.93 -7.29
CA LEU A 49 -13.51 -0.07 -7.62
C LEU A 49 -14.89 0.49 -7.31
N LYS A 50 -15.71 0.74 -8.33
CA LYS A 50 -17.05 1.30 -8.15
C LYS A 50 -18.05 0.21 -7.73
N SER A 51 -18.00 -0.93 -8.40
CA SER A 51 -18.91 -2.04 -8.12
C SER A 51 -18.34 -3.37 -8.61
N VAL A 52 -18.84 -4.46 -8.02
CA VAL A 52 -18.58 -5.83 -8.43
C VAL A 52 -19.93 -6.49 -8.69
N LYS A 53 -20.16 -6.90 -9.93
CA LYS A 53 -21.27 -7.78 -10.30
C LYS A 53 -20.84 -9.23 -10.13
N ARG A 54 -21.55 -9.95 -9.28
CA ARG A 54 -21.30 -11.32 -8.87
C ARG A 54 -21.84 -12.33 -9.91
N PRO A 55 -21.42 -13.61 -9.85
CA PRO A 55 -21.90 -14.68 -10.73
C PRO A 55 -23.42 -14.91 -10.68
N ASP A 56 -24.02 -14.63 -9.52
CA ASP A 56 -25.47 -14.71 -9.27
C ASP A 56 -26.24 -13.50 -9.85
N GLY A 57 -25.53 -12.51 -10.42
CA GLY A 57 -26.10 -11.29 -10.99
C GLY A 57 -26.30 -10.16 -10.00
N GLU A 58 -26.15 -10.42 -8.70
CA GLU A 58 -26.21 -9.40 -7.65
C GLU A 58 -25.00 -8.47 -7.74
N THR A 59 -25.13 -7.25 -7.21
CA THR A 59 -24.08 -6.23 -7.29
C THR A 59 -23.72 -5.71 -5.92
N VAL A 60 -22.42 -5.66 -5.64
CA VAL A 60 -21.82 -4.97 -4.49
C VAL A 60 -21.31 -3.63 -5.00
N SER A 61 -21.72 -2.53 -4.37
CA SER A 61 -21.31 -1.17 -4.76
C SER A 61 -20.52 -0.49 -3.64
N PHE A 62 -19.58 0.37 -4.00
CA PHE A 62 -18.70 1.06 -3.05
C PHE A 62 -18.67 2.57 -3.31
N GLU A 63 -18.60 3.34 -2.23
CA GLU A 63 -18.38 4.79 -2.30
C GLU A 63 -17.17 5.20 -1.47
N TYR A 64 -16.54 6.30 -1.86
CA TYR A 64 -15.29 6.78 -1.30
C TYR A 64 -15.34 8.28 -1.03
N ASP A 65 -14.59 8.73 -0.04
CA ASP A 65 -14.32 10.15 0.17
C ASP A 65 -13.26 10.69 -0.82
N PRO A 66 -13.04 12.02 -0.88
CA PRO A 66 -12.03 12.61 -1.77
C PRO A 66 -10.58 12.18 -1.50
N LEU A 67 -10.28 11.56 -0.35
CA LEU A 67 -8.96 11.02 -0.02
C LEU A 67 -8.82 9.54 -0.44
N GLY A 68 -9.87 8.96 -1.04
CA GLY A 68 -9.90 7.58 -1.49
C GLY A 68 -10.15 6.57 -0.37
N ARG A 69 -10.76 6.98 0.74
CA ARG A 69 -11.18 6.06 1.81
C ARG A 69 -12.61 5.61 1.56
N ARG A 70 -12.86 4.31 1.64
CA ARG A 70 -14.20 3.75 1.48
C ARG A 70 -15.12 4.22 2.60
N ILE A 71 -16.20 4.91 2.26
CA ILE A 71 -17.19 5.41 3.24
C ILE A 71 -18.47 4.58 3.27
N SER A 72 -18.76 3.82 2.21
CA SER A 72 -19.91 2.91 2.18
C SER A 72 -19.67 1.70 1.25
N LYS A 73 -20.37 0.61 1.60
CA LYS A 73 -20.52 -0.62 0.80
C LYS A 73 -21.97 -1.01 0.88
N THR A 74 -22.59 -1.26 -0.27
CA THR A 74 -23.98 -1.72 -0.33
C THR A 74 -24.03 -3.05 -1.07
N TYR A 75 -24.67 -4.03 -0.46
CA TYR A 75 -25.00 -5.31 -1.07
C TYR A 75 -26.44 -5.65 -0.73
N GLN A 76 -27.26 -5.88 -1.76
CA GLN A 76 -28.72 -5.98 -1.61
C GLN A 76 -29.24 -4.74 -0.85
N ASP A 77 -30.07 -4.94 0.18
CA ASP A 77 -30.63 -3.85 0.99
C ASP A 77 -29.73 -3.46 2.18
N ARG A 78 -28.57 -4.10 2.36
CA ARG A 78 -27.67 -3.85 3.50
C ARG A 78 -26.57 -2.88 3.09
N THR A 79 -26.48 -1.75 3.80
CA THR A 79 -25.41 -0.76 3.63
C THR A 79 -24.52 -0.70 4.86
N THR A 80 -23.24 -1.05 4.69
CA THR A 80 -22.19 -0.84 5.70
C THR A 80 -21.52 0.50 5.47
N ARG A 81 -21.33 1.28 6.53
CA ARG A 81 -20.73 2.62 6.49
C ARG A 81 -19.52 2.70 7.41
N TRP A 82 -18.57 3.54 7.04
CA TRP A 82 -17.33 3.74 7.81
C TRP A 82 -17.03 5.21 8.10
N VAL A 83 -16.46 5.45 9.28
CA VAL A 83 -15.73 6.68 9.62
C VAL A 83 -14.29 6.29 9.93
N TRP A 84 -13.34 7.15 9.53
CA TRP A 84 -11.91 6.86 9.53
C TRP A 84 -11.15 7.74 10.52
N ASP A 85 -10.14 7.15 11.17
CA ASP A 85 -9.06 7.86 11.84
C ASP A 85 -7.78 7.69 11.01
N GLY A 86 -7.31 8.77 10.39
CA GLY A 86 -6.24 8.70 9.40
C GLY A 86 -6.55 7.70 8.27
N ASN A 87 -5.83 6.58 8.27
CA ASN A 87 -5.91 5.50 7.27
C ASN A 87 -6.55 4.20 7.81
N VAL A 88 -6.99 4.15 9.06
CA VAL A 88 -7.67 2.99 9.67
C VAL A 88 -9.14 3.29 9.95
N PRO A 89 -10.05 2.29 9.86
CA PRO A 89 -11.44 2.49 10.20
C PRO A 89 -11.59 2.73 11.70
N LEU A 90 -12.29 3.78 12.10
CA LEU A 90 -12.61 4.07 13.50
C LEU A 90 -13.97 3.46 13.87
N HIS A 91 -14.99 3.77 13.07
CA HIS A 91 -16.35 3.28 13.28
C HIS A 91 -16.88 2.58 12.04
N GLU A 92 -17.69 1.56 12.28
CA GLU A 92 -18.42 0.79 11.29
C GLU A 92 -19.84 0.52 11.78
N TRP A 93 -20.84 0.66 10.92
CA TRP A 93 -22.23 0.34 11.25
C TRP A 93 -23.05 0.02 10.02
N THR A 94 -24.21 -0.60 10.24
CA THR A 94 -25.28 -0.72 9.23
C THR A 94 -26.56 -0.08 9.76
N ASP A 95 -27.63 -0.09 8.96
CA ASP A 95 -28.93 0.41 9.44
C ASP A 95 -29.58 -0.54 10.46
N GLU A 96 -29.13 -1.80 10.49
CA GLU A 96 -29.63 -2.87 11.37
C GLU A 96 -28.72 -3.17 12.58
N GLU A 97 -27.42 -2.84 12.48
CA GLU A 97 -26.43 -3.16 13.50
C GLU A 97 -25.83 -1.89 14.12
N ASP A 98 -25.76 -1.89 15.46
CA ASP A 98 -25.12 -0.84 16.26
C ASP A 98 -23.64 -0.65 15.88
N ILE A 99 -23.17 0.56 16.17
CA ILE A 99 -21.80 0.99 15.87
C ILE A 99 -20.77 0.03 16.49
N THR A 100 -19.90 -0.49 15.65
CA THR A 100 -18.64 -1.11 16.02
C THR A 100 -17.55 -0.05 16.01
N THR A 101 -16.76 0.01 17.09
CA THR A 101 -15.52 0.80 17.14
C THR A 101 -14.33 -0.13 17.05
N TRP A 102 -13.45 0.13 16.09
CA TRP A 102 -12.20 -0.60 15.92
C TRP A 102 -11.06 0.20 16.54
N VAL A 103 -10.20 -0.47 17.31
CA VAL A 103 -9.04 0.13 17.97
C VAL A 103 -7.78 -0.47 17.38
N PHE A 104 -6.85 0.39 16.99
CA PHE A 104 -5.57 0.02 16.39
C PHE A 104 -4.41 0.47 17.28
N GLU A 105 -3.27 -0.20 17.17
CA GLU A 105 -2.02 0.27 17.80
C GLU A 105 -1.64 1.63 17.19
N GLU A 106 -1.20 2.56 18.04
CA GLU A 106 -1.00 3.96 17.68
C GLU A 106 -0.10 4.11 16.45
N GLY A 107 -0.62 4.83 15.46
CA GLY A 107 0.08 5.08 14.22
C GLY A 107 0.41 3.81 13.44
N SER A 108 -0.34 2.71 13.56
CA SER A 108 -0.14 1.46 12.80
C SER A 108 -1.44 0.98 12.13
N PHE A 109 -1.39 -0.17 11.45
CA PHE A 109 -2.57 -0.88 10.91
C PHE A 109 -2.89 -2.17 11.68
N VAL A 110 -2.28 -2.37 12.85
CA VAL A 110 -2.46 -3.57 13.67
C VAL A 110 -3.71 -3.40 14.55
N PRO A 111 -4.77 -4.20 14.36
CA PRO A 111 -5.97 -4.10 15.18
C PRO A 111 -5.73 -4.71 16.57
N CYS A 112 -6.14 -3.99 17.60
CA CYS A 112 -5.97 -4.38 19.00
C CYS A 112 -7.27 -4.74 19.69
N ALA A 113 -8.38 -4.06 19.35
CA ALA A 113 -9.66 -4.31 19.98
C ALA A 113 -10.86 -3.96 19.11
N LYS A 114 -11.99 -4.57 19.47
CA LYS A 114 -13.33 -4.27 18.97
C LYS A 114 -14.22 -3.88 20.15
N LEU A 115 -14.95 -2.77 20.02
CA LEU A 115 -15.98 -2.37 20.98
C LEU A 115 -17.32 -2.36 20.26
N GLN A 116 -18.29 -3.11 20.79
CA GLN A 116 -19.63 -3.20 20.20
C GLN A 116 -20.64 -3.55 21.29
N ASN A 117 -21.79 -2.87 21.33
CA ASN A 117 -22.90 -3.16 22.24
C ASN A 117 -22.51 -3.19 23.74
N GLY A 118 -21.57 -2.33 24.14
CA GLY A 118 -21.06 -2.29 25.52
C GLY A 118 -20.11 -3.45 25.88
N GLU A 119 -19.83 -4.36 24.96
CA GLU A 119 -18.82 -5.41 25.10
C GLU A 119 -17.49 -4.96 24.48
N SER A 120 -16.40 -5.47 25.05
CA SER A 120 -15.05 -5.30 24.53
C SER A 120 -14.45 -6.65 24.16
N TYR A 121 -13.70 -6.65 23.06
CA TYR A 121 -12.98 -7.80 22.57
C TYR A 121 -11.52 -7.44 22.30
N SER A 122 -10.59 -8.23 22.82
CA SER A 122 -9.15 -8.11 22.55
C SER A 122 -8.78 -8.95 21.33
N ILE A 123 -8.05 -8.35 20.39
CA ILE A 123 -7.54 -9.01 19.19
C ILE A 123 -6.06 -9.33 19.40
N ILE A 124 -5.68 -10.58 19.16
CA ILE A 124 -4.30 -11.06 19.22
C ILE A 124 -3.80 -11.23 17.79
N THR A 125 -2.61 -10.70 17.53
CA THR A 125 -2.00 -10.69 16.20
C THR A 125 -0.69 -11.50 16.19
N ASP A 126 -0.27 -11.93 15.00
CA ASP A 126 1.06 -12.49 14.80
C ASP A 126 2.15 -11.40 14.77
N TYR A 127 3.39 -11.80 14.50
CA TYR A 127 4.54 -10.87 14.42
C TYR A 127 4.46 -9.85 13.27
N LEU A 128 3.59 -10.05 12.29
CA LEU A 128 3.30 -9.11 11.20
C LEU A 128 2.06 -8.26 11.49
N GLY A 129 1.37 -8.45 12.62
CA GLY A 129 0.14 -7.72 12.92
C GLY A 129 -1.12 -8.32 12.30
N THR A 130 -1.05 -9.54 11.74
CA THR A 130 -2.21 -10.27 11.22
C THR A 130 -3.04 -10.81 12.38
N PRO A 131 -4.35 -10.56 12.46
CA PRO A 131 -5.21 -11.15 13.50
C PRO A 131 -5.21 -12.67 13.44
N THR A 132 -4.99 -13.31 14.59
CA THR A 132 -5.03 -14.77 14.74
C THR A 132 -6.15 -15.21 15.68
N GLU A 133 -6.42 -14.42 16.72
CA GLU A 133 -7.44 -14.74 17.73
C GLU A 133 -8.16 -13.50 18.24
N MET A 134 -9.38 -13.67 18.75
CA MET A 134 -10.12 -12.64 19.47
C MET A 134 -10.79 -13.22 20.72
N TYR A 135 -10.75 -12.46 21.81
CA TYR A 135 -11.28 -12.84 23.12
C TYR A 135 -12.26 -11.80 23.64
N ASN A 136 -13.34 -12.22 24.27
CA ASN A 136 -14.26 -11.28 24.94
C ASN A 136 -13.74 -10.85 26.33
N SER A 137 -14.47 -9.93 26.95
CA SER A 137 -14.25 -9.40 28.32
C SER A 137 -14.10 -10.46 29.42
N LYS A 138 -14.57 -11.70 29.20
CA LYS A 138 -14.48 -12.83 30.14
C LYS A 138 -13.30 -13.76 29.85
N GLY A 139 -12.43 -13.42 28.92
CA GLY A 139 -11.30 -14.25 28.49
C GLY A 139 -11.71 -15.48 27.66
N LYS A 140 -12.93 -15.52 27.13
CA LYS A 140 -13.37 -16.59 26.23
C LYS A 140 -12.97 -16.24 24.80
N LYS A 141 -12.28 -17.17 24.12
CA LYS A 141 -12.00 -17.07 22.68
C LYS A 141 -13.30 -17.09 21.88
N THR A 142 -13.57 -16.05 21.10
CA THR A 142 -14.79 -15.90 20.30
C THR A 142 -14.54 -16.06 18.80
N TRP A 143 -13.31 -15.84 18.37
CA TRP A 143 -12.90 -15.92 16.96
C TRP A 143 -11.43 -16.34 16.86
N SER A 144 -11.09 -17.13 15.85
CA SER A 144 -9.71 -17.40 15.45
C SER A 144 -9.65 -17.81 14.00
N ALA A 145 -8.62 -17.36 13.29
CA ALA A 145 -8.35 -17.75 11.92
C ALA A 145 -6.86 -17.97 11.69
N GLU A 146 -6.53 -18.87 10.77
CA GLU A 146 -5.18 -19.03 10.23
C GLU A 146 -5.23 -18.77 8.73
N LEU A 147 -4.32 -17.93 8.25
CA LEU A 147 -4.20 -17.61 6.83
C LEU A 147 -3.14 -18.50 6.16
N ASP A 148 -3.25 -18.69 4.85
CA ASP A 148 -2.15 -19.19 4.03
C ASP A 148 -1.18 -18.06 3.62
N ILE A 149 -0.22 -18.40 2.74
CA ILE A 149 0.82 -17.48 2.28
C ILE A 149 0.28 -16.36 1.37
N TYR A 150 -0.95 -16.47 0.87
CA TYR A 150 -1.65 -15.49 0.05
C TYR A 150 -2.79 -14.81 0.84
N GLY A 151 -2.90 -15.04 2.14
CA GLY A 151 -3.92 -14.44 2.97
C GLY A 151 -5.29 -15.13 2.89
N CYS A 152 -5.44 -16.26 2.19
CA CYS A 152 -6.69 -17.04 2.22
C CYS A 152 -6.87 -17.68 3.59
N VAL A 153 -8.09 -17.64 4.14
CA VAL A 153 -8.39 -18.32 5.39
C VAL A 153 -8.35 -19.83 5.21
N ARG A 154 -7.42 -20.51 5.89
CA ARG A 154 -7.28 -21.97 5.88
C ARG A 154 -8.12 -22.63 6.96
N THR A 155 -8.09 -22.07 8.16
CA THR A 155 -8.84 -22.57 9.31
C THR A 155 -9.56 -21.42 9.97
N PHE A 156 -10.79 -21.67 10.41
CA PHE A 156 -11.63 -20.70 11.08
C PHE A 156 -12.38 -21.37 12.24
N ARG A 157 -12.46 -20.68 13.38
CA ARG A 157 -13.35 -21.02 14.48
C ARG A 157 -13.97 -19.75 15.03
N GLY A 158 -15.29 -19.68 15.05
CA GLY A 158 -16.03 -18.51 15.52
C GLY A 158 -17.46 -18.56 15.03
N ARG A 159 -18.19 -17.45 15.18
CA ARG A 159 -19.55 -17.32 14.65
C ARG A 159 -19.52 -16.87 13.19
N SER A 160 -18.77 -15.81 12.88
CA SER A 160 -18.59 -15.30 11.52
C SER A 160 -17.16 -14.84 11.31
N LEU A 161 -16.64 -14.99 10.08
CA LEU A 161 -15.37 -14.39 9.70
C LEU A 161 -15.40 -12.87 9.83
N SER A 162 -16.56 -12.27 9.56
CA SER A 162 -16.84 -10.84 9.67
C SER A 162 -16.88 -10.33 11.12
N ASP A 163 -16.81 -11.20 12.14
CA ASP A 163 -16.63 -10.74 13.52
C ASP A 163 -15.27 -10.03 13.72
N CYS A 164 -14.26 -10.41 12.92
CA CYS A 164 -12.97 -9.72 12.77
C CYS A 164 -12.58 -9.73 11.27
N PRO A 165 -12.90 -8.67 10.51
CA PRO A 165 -12.76 -8.65 9.05
C PRO A 165 -11.32 -8.40 8.58
N PHE A 166 -10.38 -8.14 9.48
CA PHE A 166 -9.00 -7.78 9.10
C PHE A 166 -8.15 -9.00 8.72
N ARG A 167 -7.30 -8.84 7.71
CA ARG A 167 -6.40 -9.90 7.20
C ARG A 167 -4.95 -9.44 7.37
N TYR A 168 -4.15 -9.36 6.31
CA TYR A 168 -2.88 -8.66 6.43
C TYR A 168 -3.10 -7.18 6.82
N GLN A 169 -2.07 -6.52 7.33
CA GLN A 169 -2.18 -5.11 7.72
C GLN A 169 -2.77 -4.27 6.58
N GLY A 170 -3.76 -3.43 6.91
CA GLY A 170 -4.48 -2.59 5.94
C GLY A 170 -5.65 -3.28 5.21
N GLN A 171 -5.76 -4.60 5.29
CA GLN A 171 -6.78 -5.36 4.57
C GLN A 171 -8.06 -5.57 5.39
N TYR A 172 -9.20 -5.30 4.76
CA TYR A 172 -10.54 -5.59 5.24
C TYR A 172 -11.23 -6.56 4.26
N GLU A 173 -11.65 -7.73 4.71
CA GLU A 173 -12.37 -8.70 3.87
C GLU A 173 -13.81 -8.28 3.61
N ASP A 174 -14.19 -8.22 2.33
CA ASP A 174 -15.58 -8.15 1.91
C ASP A 174 -16.09 -9.55 1.55
N GLU A 175 -16.81 -10.17 2.49
CA GLU A 175 -17.40 -11.51 2.32
C GLU A 175 -18.24 -11.64 1.03
N GLU A 176 -18.88 -10.55 0.61
CA GLU A 176 -19.72 -10.49 -0.60
C GLU A 176 -18.92 -10.48 -1.91
N THR A 177 -17.60 -10.34 -1.86
CA THR A 177 -16.77 -10.41 -3.06
C THR A 177 -15.63 -11.41 -2.92
N GLY A 178 -15.29 -11.80 -1.68
CA GLY A 178 -14.06 -12.52 -1.37
C GLY A 178 -12.79 -11.69 -1.54
N LEU A 179 -12.91 -10.42 -1.95
CA LEU A 179 -11.80 -9.49 -2.09
C LEU A 179 -11.52 -8.83 -0.75
N TYR A 180 -10.25 -8.48 -0.56
CA TYR A 180 -9.82 -7.70 0.58
C TYR A 180 -9.59 -6.26 0.13
N TYR A 181 -10.42 -5.35 0.64
CA TYR A 181 -10.20 -3.91 0.47
C TYR A 181 -8.89 -3.53 1.17
N ASN A 182 -7.97 -2.93 0.42
CA ASN A 182 -6.65 -2.53 0.89
C ASN A 182 -6.36 -1.11 0.41
N ARG A 183 -7.05 -0.15 1.05
CA ARG A 183 -7.07 1.29 0.74
C ARG A 183 -7.24 1.63 -0.74
N PHE A 184 -6.15 1.74 -1.48
CA PHE A 184 -6.18 2.18 -2.87
C PHE A 184 -6.44 1.05 -3.86
N ARG A 185 -6.39 -0.21 -3.42
CA ARG A 185 -6.62 -1.39 -4.27
C ARG A 185 -7.45 -2.46 -3.56
N TYR A 186 -7.92 -3.42 -4.34
CA TYR A 186 -8.58 -4.63 -3.85
C TYR A 186 -7.70 -5.83 -4.14
N TYR A 187 -7.43 -6.62 -3.11
CA TYR A 187 -6.59 -7.80 -3.15
C TYR A 187 -7.45 -9.05 -3.26
N ASP A 188 -7.14 -9.92 -4.21
CA ASP A 188 -7.73 -11.24 -4.33
C ASP A 188 -6.80 -12.28 -3.71
N PRO A 189 -7.16 -12.86 -2.55
CA PRO A 189 -6.31 -13.84 -1.88
C PRO A 189 -6.22 -15.16 -2.65
N ASN A 190 -7.18 -15.48 -3.53
CA ASN A 190 -7.15 -16.73 -4.31
C ASN A 190 -6.05 -16.72 -5.37
N THR A 191 -5.78 -15.55 -5.95
CA THR A 191 -4.68 -15.35 -6.92
C THR A 191 -3.42 -14.80 -6.27
N GLY A 192 -3.52 -14.27 -5.06
CA GLY A 192 -2.43 -13.64 -4.35
C GLY A 192 -2.03 -12.28 -4.92
N THR A 193 -2.95 -11.60 -5.62
CA THR A 193 -2.66 -10.36 -6.38
C THR A 193 -3.74 -9.31 -6.20
N PHE A 194 -3.41 -8.05 -6.48
CA PHE A 194 -4.40 -6.99 -6.64
C PHE A 194 -5.16 -7.15 -7.95
N ILE A 195 -6.44 -6.77 -7.96
CA ILE A 195 -7.30 -6.81 -9.16
C ILE A 195 -7.21 -5.53 -10.02
N SER A 196 -6.38 -4.57 -9.62
CA SER A 196 -6.03 -3.37 -10.38
C SER A 196 -4.53 -3.14 -10.40
N GLN A 197 -4.07 -2.40 -11.41
CA GLN A 197 -2.69 -1.92 -11.47
C GLN A 197 -2.42 -0.96 -10.32
N ASP A 198 -1.19 -0.97 -9.82
CA ASP A 198 -0.71 0.03 -8.85
C ASP A 198 -0.98 1.45 -9.39
N PRO A 199 -1.75 2.29 -8.67
CA PRO A 199 -2.03 3.67 -9.07
C PRO A 199 -0.77 4.53 -9.30
N ILE A 200 0.37 4.19 -8.68
CA ILE A 200 1.63 4.90 -8.93
C ILE A 200 2.39 4.36 -10.16
N GLY A 201 1.88 3.27 -10.76
CA GLY A 201 2.40 2.65 -11.97
C GLY A 201 3.86 2.21 -11.84
N LEU A 202 4.65 2.49 -12.88
CA LEU A 202 6.08 2.15 -12.92
C LEU A 202 6.92 2.95 -11.92
N ALA A 203 6.36 3.96 -11.24
CA ALA A 203 7.08 4.71 -10.23
C ALA A 203 7.49 3.82 -9.04
N GLY A 204 6.72 2.77 -8.71
CA GLY A 204 7.07 1.82 -7.64
C GLY A 204 8.10 0.76 -8.04
N ASN A 205 8.57 0.75 -9.29
CA ASN A 205 9.55 -0.21 -9.85
C ASN A 205 9.29 -1.66 -9.46
N ASN A 206 8.03 -2.03 -9.50
CA ASN A 206 7.58 -3.40 -9.44
C ASN A 206 7.09 -3.78 -10.85
N PRO A 207 7.78 -4.69 -11.55
CA PRO A 207 7.30 -5.18 -12.84
C PRO A 207 5.96 -5.92 -12.70
N THR A 208 5.61 -6.34 -11.48
CA THR A 208 4.29 -6.89 -11.16
C THR A 208 3.34 -5.77 -10.72
N LEU A 209 2.76 -5.06 -11.70
CA LEU A 209 1.78 -3.98 -11.44
C LEU A 209 0.59 -4.41 -10.56
N TYR A 210 0.34 -5.71 -10.49
CA TYR A 210 -0.72 -6.35 -9.71
C TYR A 210 -0.20 -7.07 -8.45
N GLY A 211 1.12 -7.08 -8.21
CA GLY A 211 1.71 -7.82 -7.09
C GLY A 211 1.43 -7.14 -5.74
N TYR A 212 1.32 -7.95 -4.69
CA TYR A 212 1.22 -7.50 -3.30
C TYR A 212 2.60 -7.14 -2.73
N VAL A 213 3.33 -8.13 -2.19
CA VAL A 213 4.70 -7.98 -1.71
C VAL A 213 5.57 -9.12 -2.21
N LYS A 214 6.89 -8.94 -2.18
CA LYS A 214 7.86 -9.97 -2.61
C LYS A 214 7.91 -11.18 -1.66
N ASP A 215 7.81 -10.95 -0.36
CA ASP A 215 7.84 -11.99 0.68
C ASP A 215 6.79 -11.69 1.74
N THR A 216 5.68 -12.44 1.72
CA THR A 216 4.56 -12.27 2.64
C THR A 216 4.86 -12.68 4.09
N ASN A 217 6.00 -13.35 4.34
CA ASN A 217 6.41 -13.66 5.71
C ASN A 217 7.12 -12.49 6.38
N ASN A 218 7.61 -11.51 5.63
CA ASN A 218 8.38 -10.43 6.23
C ASN A 218 7.88 -9.05 5.82
N TRP A 219 7.14 -8.94 4.71
CA TRP A 219 6.75 -7.68 4.13
C TRP A 219 5.23 -7.49 4.14
N ILE A 220 4.80 -6.23 4.21
CA ILE A 220 3.40 -5.81 4.20
C ILE A 220 3.18 -4.64 3.23
N ASP A 221 1.96 -4.50 2.70
CA ASP A 221 1.52 -3.31 1.96
C ASP A 221 0.18 -2.83 2.54
N SER A 222 0.26 -1.97 3.57
CA SER A 222 -0.90 -1.51 4.35
C SER A 222 -1.78 -0.47 3.64
N LEU A 223 -1.30 0.10 2.52
CA LEU A 223 -2.05 1.09 1.75
C LEU A 223 -2.55 0.52 0.41
N GLY A 224 -2.09 -0.67 0.03
CA GLY A 224 -2.23 -1.13 -1.33
C GLY A 224 -1.43 -0.24 -2.29
N LEU A 225 -0.29 0.31 -1.86
CA LEU A 225 0.65 1.08 -2.67
C LEU A 225 2.07 0.70 -2.32
N LEU A 226 2.94 0.64 -3.31
CA LEU A 226 4.38 0.65 -3.03
C LEU A 226 4.77 2.06 -2.58
N ASN A 227 5.07 2.25 -1.30
CA ASN A 227 5.45 3.55 -0.72
C ASN A 227 6.89 4.00 -1.10
N GLU A 228 7.39 3.61 -2.27
CA GLU A 228 8.66 4.13 -2.77
C GLU A 228 8.57 5.65 -2.96
N PHE A 229 9.59 6.36 -2.49
CA PHE A 229 9.64 7.82 -2.39
C PHE A 229 8.70 8.46 -1.36
N GLY A 230 8.00 7.68 -0.52
CA GLY A 230 7.32 8.20 0.66
C GLY A 230 8.35 8.74 1.68
N ILE A 231 8.01 9.82 2.37
CA ILE A 231 8.88 10.45 3.37
C ILE A 231 8.23 10.28 4.74
N ALA A 232 8.97 9.70 5.68
CA ALA A 232 8.58 9.67 7.09
C ALA A 232 9.81 9.49 7.99
N GLY A 233 9.61 9.64 9.31
CA GLY A 233 10.64 9.33 10.30
C GLY A 233 10.97 7.83 10.39
N TYR A 234 12.14 7.52 10.93
CA TYR A 234 12.58 6.15 11.14
C TYR A 234 11.64 5.40 12.11
N GLY A 235 11.04 4.30 11.65
CA GLY A 235 10.06 3.53 12.44
C GLY A 235 8.60 3.94 12.25
N SER A 236 8.31 4.90 11.35
CA SER A 236 6.93 5.18 10.93
C SER A 236 6.29 3.94 10.32
N SER A 237 5.05 3.63 10.70
CA SER A 237 4.27 2.52 10.11
C SER A 237 4.10 2.59 8.60
N LEU A 238 4.26 3.78 8.01
CA LEU A 238 4.24 3.98 6.56
C LEU A 238 5.37 3.23 5.85
N HIS A 239 6.45 2.89 6.57
CA HIS A 239 7.66 2.25 6.05
C HIS A 239 8.11 1.02 6.86
N VAL A 240 7.29 0.52 7.78
CA VAL A 240 7.62 -0.69 8.53
C VAL A 240 7.40 -1.89 7.61
N LYS A 241 8.46 -2.67 7.40
CA LYS A 241 8.40 -3.94 6.66
C LYS A 241 7.86 -3.79 5.22
N ASP A 242 8.09 -2.66 4.57
CA ASP A 242 7.72 -2.45 3.16
C ASP A 242 8.77 -3.01 2.17
N GLY A 243 9.89 -3.54 2.68
CA GLY A 243 11.01 -4.04 1.87
C GLY A 243 11.88 -2.92 1.26
N LEU A 244 11.63 -1.67 1.64
CA LEU A 244 12.39 -0.49 1.25
C LEU A 244 13.38 -0.09 2.35
N THR A 245 14.25 0.86 2.02
CA THR A 245 15.30 1.38 2.89
C THR A 245 15.18 2.87 3.05
N ALA A 246 15.25 3.31 4.31
CA ALA A 246 15.19 4.72 4.67
C ALA A 246 16.46 5.45 4.21
N HIS A 247 16.28 6.47 3.38
CA HIS A 247 17.34 7.33 2.86
C HIS A 247 17.16 8.76 3.36
N GLU A 248 18.08 9.20 4.21
CA GLU A 248 18.05 10.51 4.87
C GLU A 248 18.95 11.51 4.14
N LEU A 249 18.57 12.79 4.08
CA LEU A 249 19.49 13.83 3.58
C LEU A 249 20.43 14.34 4.66
N LEU A 250 19.90 14.59 5.86
CA LEU A 250 20.74 14.85 7.03
C LEU A 250 21.26 13.51 7.54
N GLN A 251 22.50 13.18 7.17
CA GLN A 251 23.00 11.82 7.40
C GLN A 251 23.11 11.53 8.90
N ASN A 252 22.56 10.40 9.33
CA ASN A 252 22.82 9.87 10.68
C ASN A 252 24.34 9.71 10.97
N ALA A 253 25.16 9.49 9.93
CA ALA A 253 26.62 9.50 10.07
C ALA A 253 27.18 10.90 10.41
N TRP A 254 26.64 11.97 9.82
CA TRP A 254 27.00 13.35 10.15
C TRP A 254 26.61 13.68 11.59
N LEU A 255 25.38 13.34 11.99
CA LEU A 255 24.88 13.54 13.37
C LEU A 255 25.79 12.86 14.42
N ARG A 256 26.19 11.61 14.17
CA ARG A 256 27.12 10.88 15.05
C ARG A 256 28.51 11.50 15.10
N ASN A 257 29.06 11.88 13.95
CA ASN A 257 30.42 12.43 13.87
C ASN A 257 30.56 13.82 14.49
N ASN A 258 29.43 14.54 14.64
CA ASN A 258 29.34 15.84 15.31
C ASN A 258 28.79 15.72 16.75
N GLY A 259 28.65 14.50 17.29
CA GLY A 259 28.31 14.27 18.70
C GLY A 259 26.84 14.53 19.08
N ILE A 260 25.94 14.61 18.10
CA ILE A 260 24.52 14.94 18.33
C ILE A 260 23.72 13.70 18.74
N ILE A 261 24.05 12.54 18.17
CA ILE A 261 23.39 11.26 18.47
C ILE A 261 24.43 10.17 18.74
N SER A 262 24.08 9.16 19.52
CA SER A 262 24.91 7.96 19.75
C SER A 262 24.58 6.82 18.78
N SER A 263 23.33 6.73 18.33
CA SER A 263 22.87 5.74 17.38
C SER A 263 21.72 6.27 16.51
N ARG A 264 21.41 5.55 15.43
CA ARG A 264 20.25 5.80 14.56
C ARG A 264 18.89 5.55 15.24
N MET A 265 18.86 4.93 16.42
CA MET A 265 17.64 4.66 17.20
C MET A 265 17.51 5.56 18.44
N SER A 266 18.30 6.63 18.55
CA SER A 266 18.37 7.44 19.77
C SER A 266 18.10 8.92 19.51
N GLY A 267 17.35 9.55 20.42
CA GLY A 267 17.12 11.00 20.41
C GLY A 267 16.43 11.46 19.14
N ILE A 268 16.91 12.55 18.55
CA ILE A 268 16.30 13.17 17.38
C ILE A 268 16.37 12.31 16.11
N ALA A 269 17.21 11.27 16.08
CA ALA A 269 17.42 10.44 14.89
C ALA A 269 16.17 9.66 14.45
N VAL A 270 15.26 9.34 15.37
CA VAL A 270 14.02 8.62 15.04
C VAL A 270 13.01 9.52 14.29
N GLU A 271 13.06 10.83 14.54
CA GLU A 271 12.25 11.83 13.85
C GLU A 271 12.92 12.35 12.57
N ASN A 272 14.13 11.90 12.24
CA ASN A 272 14.86 12.37 11.06
C ASN A 272 14.12 11.94 9.78
N PRO A 273 13.67 12.87 8.93
CA PRO A 273 12.93 12.55 7.72
C PRO A 273 13.77 11.70 6.76
N ALA A 274 13.21 10.58 6.33
CA ALA A 274 13.84 9.67 5.40
C ALA A 274 12.87 9.28 4.29
N MET A 275 13.40 9.17 3.09
CA MET A 275 12.67 8.69 1.93
C MET A 275 12.84 7.18 1.77
N ALA A 276 11.76 6.45 1.59
CA ALA A 276 11.83 5.02 1.34
C ALA A 276 12.27 4.71 -0.09
N LEU A 277 13.43 4.08 -0.23
CA LEU A 277 14.06 3.74 -1.51
C LEU A 277 14.35 2.24 -1.60
N GLN A 278 14.34 1.67 -2.81
CA GLN A 278 14.75 0.29 -3.01
C GLN A 278 16.26 0.07 -2.74
N GLU A 279 16.58 -0.84 -1.82
CA GLU A 279 17.95 -1.11 -1.36
C GLU A 279 18.91 -1.52 -2.49
N GLN A 280 18.52 -2.52 -3.29
CA GLN A 280 19.43 -3.15 -4.27
C GLN A 280 19.70 -2.30 -5.52
N MET A 281 18.94 -1.23 -5.74
CA MET A 281 18.98 -0.45 -6.96
C MET A 281 19.31 1.01 -6.64
N MET A 282 18.30 1.78 -6.26
CA MET A 282 18.43 3.22 -6.08
C MET A 282 19.29 3.60 -4.88
N HIS A 283 19.08 2.95 -3.73
CA HIS A 283 19.84 3.26 -2.52
C HIS A 283 21.33 2.92 -2.68
N LYS A 284 21.66 1.81 -3.35
CA LYS A 284 23.05 1.49 -3.74
C LYS A 284 23.66 2.51 -4.70
N THR A 285 22.89 3.00 -5.67
CA THR A 285 23.35 4.04 -6.60
C THR A 285 23.68 5.33 -5.84
N ILE A 286 22.81 5.75 -4.93
CA ILE A 286 23.02 6.92 -4.08
C ILE A 286 24.21 6.72 -3.14
N SER A 287 24.32 5.55 -2.49
CA SER A 287 25.44 5.21 -1.60
C SER A 287 26.79 5.27 -2.33
N ARG A 288 26.84 4.79 -3.59
CA ARG A 288 28.04 4.91 -4.44
C ARG A 288 28.40 6.39 -4.69
N LEU A 289 27.42 7.22 -5.06
CA LEU A 289 27.64 8.65 -5.29
C LEU A 289 28.06 9.38 -4.00
N GLN A 290 27.52 9.01 -2.83
CA GLN A 290 27.96 9.51 -1.53
C GLN A 290 29.42 9.14 -1.23
N ALA A 291 29.83 7.91 -1.57
CA ALA A 291 31.22 7.46 -1.42
C ALA A 291 32.18 8.25 -2.32
N GLU A 292 31.80 8.50 -3.58
CA GLU A 292 32.55 9.32 -4.53
C GLU A 292 32.71 10.77 -4.04
N ALA A 293 31.67 11.33 -3.40
CA ALA A 293 31.70 12.64 -2.76
C ALA A 293 32.43 12.66 -1.39
N GLY A 294 32.89 11.51 -0.90
CA GLY A 294 33.62 11.40 0.38
C GLY A 294 32.74 11.46 1.63
N LEU A 295 31.41 11.35 1.51
CA LEU A 295 30.46 11.46 2.63
C LEU A 295 30.46 10.27 3.60
N HIS A 296 31.39 9.32 3.45
CA HIS A 296 31.67 8.29 4.45
C HIS A 296 32.89 8.62 5.31
N LYS A 297 33.65 9.67 4.97
CA LYS A 297 34.88 10.05 5.68
C LYS A 297 34.54 10.96 6.86
N PRO A 298 34.88 10.58 8.11
CA PRO A 298 34.64 11.43 9.29
C PRO A 298 35.17 12.86 9.16
N SER A 299 36.33 13.05 8.53
CA SER A 299 36.93 14.37 8.32
C SER A 299 36.08 15.28 7.44
N VAL A 300 35.46 14.73 6.38
CA VAL A 300 34.57 15.46 5.48
C VAL A 300 33.28 15.82 6.21
N LEU A 301 32.67 14.85 6.91
CA LEU A 301 31.43 15.06 7.64
C LEU A 301 31.57 16.14 8.72
N ARG A 302 32.66 16.14 9.49
CA ARG A 302 32.91 17.15 10.53
C ARG A 302 33.22 18.55 9.98
N SER A 303 33.59 18.65 8.70
CA SER A 303 33.88 19.94 8.05
C SER A 303 32.64 20.64 7.51
N GLN A 304 31.51 19.93 7.41
CA GLN A 304 30.25 20.45 6.88
C GLN A 304 29.35 20.95 8.00
N THR A 305 28.68 22.07 7.78
CA THR A 305 27.45 22.42 8.51
C THR A 305 26.32 21.44 8.20
N ALA A 306 25.28 21.41 9.03
CA ALA A 306 24.11 20.58 8.76
C ALA A 306 23.43 20.96 7.43
N LEU A 307 23.37 22.26 7.11
CA LEU A 307 22.81 22.72 5.83
C LEU A 307 23.63 22.19 4.66
N GLU A 308 24.95 22.36 4.67
CA GLU A 308 25.82 21.87 3.59
C GLU A 308 25.71 20.35 3.41
N ASN A 309 25.58 19.59 4.51
CA ASN A 309 25.35 18.15 4.45
C ASN A 309 24.02 17.81 3.77
N ILE A 310 22.93 18.50 4.14
CA ILE A 310 21.60 18.33 3.53
C ILE A 310 21.65 18.69 2.03
N GLU A 311 22.25 19.82 1.68
CA GLU A 311 22.29 20.29 0.29
C GLU A 311 23.09 19.37 -0.62
N MET A 312 24.27 18.92 -0.15
CA MET A 312 25.09 17.96 -0.89
C MET A 312 24.36 16.63 -1.08
N ASN A 313 23.72 16.10 -0.03
CA ASN A 313 22.95 14.88 -0.13
C ASN A 313 21.72 15.06 -1.02
N ALA A 314 21.07 16.22 -1.04
CA ALA A 314 19.92 16.48 -1.90
C ALA A 314 20.28 16.36 -3.38
N GLU A 315 21.42 16.93 -3.80
CA GLU A 315 21.91 16.81 -5.18
C GLU A 315 22.32 15.39 -5.54
N ILE A 316 23.00 14.69 -4.63
CA ILE A 316 23.38 13.28 -4.82
C ILE A 316 22.13 12.40 -4.94
N THR A 317 21.12 12.63 -4.08
CA THR A 317 19.86 11.90 -4.10
C THR A 317 19.11 12.15 -5.39
N ARG A 318 18.98 13.42 -5.81
CA ARG A 318 18.39 13.80 -7.10
C ARG A 318 19.08 13.08 -8.26
N ARG A 319 20.41 13.04 -8.26
CA ARG A 319 21.19 12.35 -9.28
C ARG A 319 20.98 10.84 -9.25
N GLY A 320 21.01 10.22 -8.07
CA GLY A 320 20.83 8.78 -7.92
C GLY A 320 19.44 8.31 -8.31
N ILE A 321 18.39 9.06 -7.94
CA ILE A 321 17.01 8.80 -8.40
C ILE A 321 16.97 8.88 -9.93
N TYR A 322 17.50 9.95 -10.53
CA TYR A 322 17.53 10.10 -11.99
C TYR A 322 18.27 8.95 -12.69
N GLU A 323 19.48 8.60 -12.22
CA GLU A 323 20.28 7.52 -12.80
C GLU A 323 19.54 6.17 -12.74
N ASP A 324 18.84 5.88 -11.64
CA ASP A 324 18.06 4.65 -11.51
C ASP A 324 16.84 4.63 -12.43
N LEU A 325 16.05 5.72 -12.45
CA LEU A 325 14.85 5.83 -13.28
C LEU A 325 15.17 5.63 -14.76
N VAL A 326 16.24 6.24 -15.27
CA VAL A 326 16.62 6.15 -16.69
C VAL A 326 17.26 4.79 -16.99
N ASN A 327 18.31 4.43 -16.25
CA ASN A 327 19.15 3.29 -16.63
C ASN A 327 18.52 1.94 -16.29
N ASN A 328 17.72 1.89 -15.22
CA ASN A 328 17.19 0.65 -14.70
C ASN A 328 15.67 0.52 -14.90
N ARG A 329 14.93 1.63 -15.02
CA ARG A 329 13.45 1.62 -15.12
C ARG A 329 12.90 2.10 -16.46
N GLY A 330 13.76 2.49 -17.40
CA GLY A 330 13.37 2.87 -18.75
C GLY A 330 12.55 4.16 -18.83
N TRP A 331 12.66 5.05 -17.84
CA TRP A 331 11.98 6.34 -17.90
C TRP A 331 12.60 7.24 -18.95
N GLU A 332 11.74 8.00 -19.64
CA GLU A 332 12.16 9.11 -20.47
C GLU A 332 12.96 10.13 -19.63
N SER A 333 14.10 10.56 -20.16
CA SER A 333 15.08 11.40 -19.44
C SER A 333 14.46 12.66 -18.83
N GLU A 334 13.62 13.38 -19.59
CA GLU A 334 12.99 14.61 -19.09
C GLU A 334 11.99 14.36 -17.95
N ASN A 335 11.21 13.28 -18.04
CA ASN A 335 10.27 12.88 -17.00
C ASN A 335 11.00 12.45 -15.73
N ALA A 336 12.07 11.64 -15.89
CA ALA A 336 12.92 11.21 -14.79
C ALA A 336 13.57 12.41 -14.08
N LYS A 337 14.07 13.37 -14.84
CA LYS A 337 14.69 14.59 -14.31
C LYS A 337 13.71 15.43 -13.50
N GLY A 338 12.50 15.66 -14.03
CA GLY A 338 11.45 16.39 -13.34
C GLY A 338 11.01 15.69 -12.05
N PHE A 339 10.81 14.37 -12.11
CA PHE A 339 10.43 13.56 -10.95
C PHE A 339 11.50 13.57 -9.86
N ALA A 340 12.76 13.29 -10.22
CA ALA A 340 13.87 13.25 -9.28
C ALA A 340 14.10 14.61 -8.60
N ALA A 341 14.01 15.71 -9.36
CA ALA A 341 14.14 17.07 -8.83
C ALA A 341 13.03 17.40 -7.82
N ARG A 342 11.79 16.96 -8.08
CA ARG A 342 10.67 17.14 -7.16
C ARG A 342 10.88 16.33 -5.88
N LYS A 343 11.18 15.04 -5.98
CA LYS A 343 11.36 14.18 -4.80
C LYS A 343 12.52 14.61 -3.91
N ALA A 344 13.67 14.96 -4.49
CA ALA A 344 14.79 15.48 -3.71
C ALA A 344 14.46 16.81 -3.03
N ARG A 345 13.63 17.67 -3.65
CA ARG A 345 13.19 18.93 -3.05
C ARG A 345 12.23 18.71 -1.88
N GLU A 346 11.22 17.85 -2.03
CA GLU A 346 10.29 17.49 -0.96
C GLU A 346 11.05 17.03 0.30
N LEU A 347 11.99 16.09 0.14
CA LEU A 347 12.81 15.62 1.26
C LEU A 347 13.78 16.68 1.80
N LYS A 348 14.30 17.57 0.94
CA LYS A 348 15.17 18.69 1.37
C LYS A 348 14.40 19.66 2.27
N GLU A 349 13.17 20.00 1.91
CA GLU A 349 12.31 20.89 2.71
C GLU A 349 12.06 20.28 4.10
N GLU A 350 11.66 19.00 4.16
CA GLU A 350 11.45 18.31 5.44
C GLU A 350 12.74 18.19 6.28
N ALA A 351 13.88 17.88 5.66
CA ALA A 351 15.15 17.79 6.37
C ALA A 351 15.62 19.14 6.93
N ILE A 352 15.37 20.24 6.21
CA ILE A 352 15.66 21.60 6.69
C ILE A 352 14.74 21.94 7.87
N ASP A 353 13.45 21.68 7.77
CA ASP A 353 12.50 21.96 8.85
C ASP A 353 12.84 21.15 10.11
N PHE A 354 13.20 19.87 9.94
CA PHE A 354 13.71 19.03 11.02
C PHE A 354 14.99 19.63 11.66
N ALA A 355 15.95 20.06 10.84
CA ALA A 355 17.20 20.61 11.33
C ALA A 355 16.99 21.96 12.05
N LYS A 356 16.04 22.80 11.60
CA LYS A 356 15.61 24.03 12.28
C LYS A 356 14.94 23.72 13.62
N LYS A 357 13.97 22.80 13.65
CA LYS A 357 13.26 22.37 14.86
C LYS A 357 14.23 21.89 15.96
N ASN A 358 15.37 21.31 15.56
CA ASN A 358 16.39 20.77 16.45
C ASN A 358 17.61 21.69 16.64
N ASN A 359 17.54 22.97 16.25
CA ASN A 359 18.61 23.97 16.39
C ASN A 359 19.95 23.57 15.74
N LEU A 360 19.91 22.80 14.67
CA LEU A 360 21.10 22.38 13.90
C LEU A 360 21.48 23.38 12.80
N ILE A 361 20.53 24.24 12.42
CA ILE A 361 20.69 25.36 11.50
C ILE A 361 19.93 26.56 12.06
N ASN A 362 20.47 27.75 11.82
CA ASN A 362 19.84 29.00 12.22
C ASN A 362 18.56 29.24 11.40
N HIS A 363 17.60 29.95 12.01
CA HIS A 363 16.26 30.21 11.44
C HIS A 363 16.27 30.94 10.09
#